data_AF-A0A484MYR1-F1
#
_entry.id   AF-A0A484MYR1-F1
#
_cell.length_a   1.000
_cell.length_b   1.000
_cell.length_c   1.000
_cell.angle_alpha   90.00
_cell.angle_beta   90.00
_cell.angle_gamma   90.00
#
_symmetry.space_group_name_H-M   'P 1'
#
loop_
_entity.id
_entity.type
_entity.pdbx_description
1 polymer ?
#
loop_
_entity_poly.entity_id
_entity_poly.type
_entity_poly.pdbx_seq_one_letter_code
_entity_poly.pdbx_strand_id
1 'polypeptide(L)'
;MGGLLSEKFLDTNLMIPFSGPPLNTPSLQKYKRMVDVWGGWSLFQELLQTLKKVANKHGVSIPTVAVKYILDQPCVAGSMIGVRLGLSEHIKDSNDVFSLALDQEDMDRIRDITKKGKDLQKAIGDCGDEYRRA
;
A
#
# COMPACT_ATOMS: atom_id res chain seq x y z
N MET A 1 -4.14 0.76 3.78
CA MET A 1 -4.82 0.37 2.52
C MET A 1 -5.59 -0.96 2.61
N GLY A 2 -6.18 -1.32 3.76
CA GLY A 2 -7.10 -2.48 3.87
C GLY A 2 -6.56 -3.85 3.42
N GLY A 3 -5.24 -4.01 3.31
CA GLY A 3 -4.58 -5.22 2.79
C GLY A 3 -4.14 -5.15 1.32
N LEU A 4 -4.46 -4.09 0.57
CA LEU A 4 -4.08 -3.97 -0.85
C LEU A 4 -2.56 -3.89 -1.08
N LEU A 5 -1.82 -3.26 -0.14
CA LEU A 5 -0.36 -3.22 -0.17
C LEU A 5 0.20 -4.54 0.39
N SER A 6 -0.03 -5.64 -0.33
CA SER A 6 0.49 -6.96 0.03
C SER A 6 0.74 -7.82 -1.20
N GLU A 7 1.52 -8.88 -1.02
CA GLU A 7 1.86 -9.87 -2.04
C GLU A 7 0.61 -10.52 -2.64
N LYS A 8 -0.50 -10.56 -1.88
CA LYS A 8 -1.76 -11.17 -2.31
C LYS A 8 -2.37 -10.50 -3.54
N PHE A 9 -2.04 -9.23 -3.78
CA PHE A 9 -2.56 -8.44 -4.91
C PHE A 9 -1.49 -8.13 -5.96
N LEU A 10 -0.26 -8.66 -5.79
CA LEU A 10 0.81 -8.50 -6.76
C LEU A 10 0.50 -9.30 -8.02
N ASP A 11 0.73 -8.69 -9.18
CA ASP A 11 0.49 -9.25 -10.52
C ASP A 11 -0.95 -9.74 -10.75
N THR A 12 -1.89 -9.24 -9.94
CA THR A 12 -3.31 -9.54 -10.07
C THR A 12 -3.92 -8.69 -11.17
N ASN A 13 -4.56 -9.33 -12.16
CA ASN A 13 -5.36 -8.65 -13.18
C ASN A 13 -6.85 -8.73 -12.84
N LEU A 14 -7.44 -7.62 -12.40
CA LEU A 14 -8.85 -7.58 -11.99
C LEU A 14 -9.87 -7.88 -13.11
N MET A 15 -9.45 -7.88 -14.38
CA MET A 15 -10.30 -8.31 -15.50
C MET A 15 -10.36 -9.82 -15.67
N ILE A 16 -9.40 -10.54 -15.11
CA ILE A 16 -9.32 -12.01 -15.17
C ILE A 16 -9.94 -12.56 -13.89
N PRO A 17 -11.04 -13.34 -13.99
CA PRO A 17 -11.61 -14.02 -12.83
C PRO A 17 -10.54 -14.84 -12.10
N PHE A 18 -10.55 -14.81 -10.76
CA PHE A 18 -9.67 -15.59 -9.88
C PHE A 18 -8.16 -15.28 -9.95
N SER A 19 -7.74 -14.20 -10.62
CA SER A 19 -6.33 -13.78 -10.66
C SER A 19 -5.78 -13.28 -9.31
N GLY A 20 -6.64 -13.09 -8.32
CA GLY A 20 -6.29 -12.66 -6.96
C GLY A 20 -7.51 -12.69 -6.03
N PRO A 21 -7.32 -12.31 -4.75
CA PRO A 21 -8.40 -12.30 -3.77
C PRO A 21 -9.54 -11.36 -4.20
N PRO A 22 -10.80 -11.70 -3.89
CA PRO A 22 -11.91 -10.82 -4.19
C PRO A 22 -11.84 -9.54 -3.36
N LEU A 23 -12.18 -8.40 -3.97
CA LEU A 23 -12.36 -7.11 -3.27
C LEU A 23 -13.72 -7.07 -2.56
N ASN A 24 -13.93 -8.02 -1.64
CA ASN A 24 -15.24 -8.32 -1.04
C ASN A 24 -15.53 -7.59 0.28
N THR A 25 -14.58 -6.83 0.84
CA THR A 25 -14.82 -6.04 2.05
C THR A 25 -15.09 -4.58 1.71
N PRO A 26 -15.96 -3.88 2.48
CA PRO A 26 -16.18 -2.44 2.30
C PRO A 26 -14.88 -1.62 2.32
N SER A 27 -13.93 -2.01 3.18
CA SER A 27 -12.61 -1.38 3.25
C SER A 27 -11.81 -1.57 1.97
N LEU A 28 -11.74 -2.78 1.41
CA LEU A 28 -11.04 -3.03 0.15
C LEU A 28 -11.66 -2.24 -1.01
N GLN A 29 -12.99 -2.18 -1.09
CA GLN A 29 -13.69 -1.38 -2.10
C GLN A 29 -13.43 0.13 -1.93
N LYS A 30 -13.40 0.63 -0.68
CA LYS A 30 -12.99 2.02 -0.39
C LYS A 30 -11.59 2.29 -0.95
N TYR A 31 -10.59 1.50 -0.57
CA TYR A 31 -9.22 1.76 -0.96
C TYR A 31 -8.98 1.52 -2.46
N LYS A 32 -9.73 0.62 -3.09
CA LYS A 32 -9.69 0.45 -4.55
C LYS A 32 -10.11 1.71 -5.28
N ARG A 33 -11.16 2.41 -4.82
CA ARG A 33 -11.55 3.72 -5.38
C ARG A 33 -10.42 4.74 -5.24
N MET A 34 -9.72 4.76 -4.11
CA MET A 34 -8.54 5.64 -3.94
C MET A 34 -7.44 5.30 -4.94
N VAL A 35 -7.17 4.01 -5.17
CA VAL A 35 -6.20 3.56 -6.19
C VAL A 35 -6.63 4.01 -7.59
N ASP A 36 -7.91 3.90 -7.91
CA ASP A 36 -8.44 4.30 -9.22
C ASP A 36 -8.28 5.79 -9.49
N VAL A 37 -8.56 6.63 -8.48
CA VAL A 37 -8.35 8.07 -8.60
C VAL A 37 -6.86 8.42 -8.67
N TRP A 38 -6.03 7.76 -7.86
CA TRP A 38 -4.60 8.02 -7.77
C TRP A 38 -3.87 7.75 -9.09
N GLY A 39 -4.11 6.61 -9.73
CA GLY A 39 -3.44 6.30 -11.00
C GLY A 39 -3.91 5.02 -11.67
N GLY A 40 -5.00 4.44 -11.17
CA GLY A 40 -5.52 3.18 -11.66
C GLY A 40 -4.75 1.96 -11.16
N TRP A 41 -5.32 0.80 -11.46
CA TRP A 41 -4.75 -0.48 -11.03
C TRP A 41 -3.39 -0.78 -11.67
N SER A 42 -3.17 -0.33 -12.91
CA SER A 42 -1.88 -0.55 -13.60
C SER A 42 -0.71 0.11 -12.86
N LEU A 43 -0.85 1.40 -12.52
CA LEU A 43 0.19 2.10 -11.76
C LEU A 43 0.36 1.51 -10.36
N PHE A 44 -0.74 1.05 -9.76
CA PHE A 44 -0.68 0.33 -8.48
C PHE A 44 0.11 -0.97 -8.58
N GLN A 45 -0.01 -1.72 -9.68
CA GLN A 45 0.81 -2.91 -9.91
C GLN A 45 2.30 -2.56 -10.08
N GLU A 46 2.64 -1.48 -10.80
CA GLU A 46 4.03 -1.00 -10.87
C GLU A 46 4.60 -0.68 -9.48
N LEU A 47 3.77 -0.08 -8.61
CA LEU A 47 4.14 0.18 -7.22
C LEU A 47 4.34 -1.11 -6.44
N LEU A 48 3.42 -2.08 -6.52
CA LEU A 48 3.56 -3.36 -5.84
C LEU A 48 4.79 -4.14 -6.30
N GLN A 49 5.10 -4.15 -7.60
CA GLN A 49 6.30 -4.77 -8.14
C GLN A 49 7.57 -4.08 -7.63
N THR A 50 7.55 -2.75 -7.52
CA THR A 50 8.67 -1.97 -6.97
C THR A 50 8.87 -2.27 -5.49
N LEU A 51 7.80 -2.27 -4.70
CA LEU A 51 7.83 -2.65 -3.29
C LEU A 51 8.29 -4.10 -3.13
N LYS A 52 7.90 -5.02 -4.03
CA LYS A 52 8.34 -6.41 -3.98
C LYS A 52 9.85 -6.54 -4.19
N LYS A 53 10.44 -5.76 -5.10
CA LYS A 53 11.90 -5.75 -5.31
C LYS A 53 12.64 -5.29 -4.06
N VAL A 54 12.16 -4.23 -3.41
CA VAL A 54 12.72 -3.72 -2.14
C VAL A 54 12.52 -4.74 -1.02
N ALA A 55 11.32 -5.30 -0.90
CA ALA A 55 11.00 -6.32 0.10
C ALA A 55 11.91 -7.55 -0.02
N ASN A 56 12.16 -8.02 -1.25
CA ASN A 56 13.07 -9.12 -1.52
C ASN A 56 14.53 -8.79 -1.17
N LYS A 57 14.99 -7.56 -1.44
CA LYS A 57 16.35 -7.09 -1.08
C LYS A 57 16.58 -7.17 0.43
N HIS A 58 15.57 -6.84 1.23
CA HIS A 58 15.66 -6.80 2.69
C HIS A 58 15.12 -8.05 3.40
N GLY A 59 14.58 -9.02 2.66
CA GLY A 59 14.01 -10.25 3.24
C GLY A 59 12.72 -10.04 4.05
N VAL A 60 11.97 -8.97 3.77
CA VAL A 60 10.73 -8.60 4.48
C VAL A 60 9.52 -8.67 3.54
N SER A 61 8.32 -8.35 4.05
CA SER A 61 7.09 -8.32 3.26
C SER A 61 6.82 -6.92 2.66
N ILE A 62 6.00 -6.86 1.61
CA ILE A 62 5.52 -5.60 1.00
C ILE A 62 4.87 -4.66 2.05
N PRO A 63 3.98 -5.14 2.95
CA PRO A 63 3.43 -4.33 4.03
C PRO A 63 4.51 -3.70 4.91
N THR A 64 5.54 -4.46 5.30
CA THR A 64 6.64 -3.98 6.14
C THR A 64 7.38 -2.82 5.47
N VAL A 65 7.73 -2.95 4.18
CA VAL A 65 8.35 -1.87 3.41
C VAL A 65 7.45 -0.64 3.35
N ALA A 66 6.16 -0.83 3.06
CA ALA A 66 5.21 0.28 2.96
C ALA A 66 5.04 1.04 4.28
N VAL A 67 4.95 0.32 5.40
CA VAL A 67 4.86 0.93 6.74
C VAL A 67 6.14 1.68 7.07
N LYS A 68 7.30 1.07 6.84
CA LYS A 68 8.60 1.71 7.10
C LYS A 68 8.78 2.97 6.25
N TYR A 69 8.45 2.92 4.96
CA TYR A 69 8.52 4.09 4.07
C TYR A 69 7.72 5.28 4.59
N ILE A 70 6.54 5.05 5.17
CA ILE A 70 5.71 6.10 5.76
C ILE A 70 6.29 6.60 7.09
N LEU A 71 6.78 5.69 7.95
CA LEU A 71 7.42 6.07 9.21
C LEU A 71 8.69 6.92 9.02
N ASP A 72 9.40 6.73 7.92
CA ASP A 72 10.60 7.49 7.59
C ASP A 72 10.30 8.87 6.97
N GLN A 73 9.02 9.22 6.75
CA GLN A 73 8.67 10.55 6.25
C GLN A 73 8.81 11.62 7.33
N PRO A 74 9.19 12.86 6.95
CA PRO A 74 9.17 13.99 7.86
C PRO A 74 7.81 14.14 8.56
N CYS A 75 7.84 14.47 9.85
CA CYS A 75 6.65 14.72 10.67
C CYS A 75 5.73 13.52 10.92
N VAL A 76 6.15 12.28 10.60
CA VAL A 76 5.40 11.06 10.94
C VAL A 76 5.95 10.45 12.23
N ALA A 77 5.13 10.39 13.27
CA ALA A 77 5.50 9.78 14.56
C ALA A 77 5.07 8.31 14.69
N GLY A 78 4.17 7.83 13.84
CA GLY A 78 3.62 6.48 13.96
C GLY A 78 2.76 6.08 12.76
N SER A 79 2.55 4.77 12.62
CA SER A 79 1.72 4.16 11.58
C SER A 79 0.85 3.08 12.22
N MET A 80 -0.43 3.03 11.83
CA MET A 80 -1.39 2.10 12.40
C MET A 80 -1.56 0.87 11.51
N ILE A 81 -1.39 -0.31 12.12
CA ILE A 81 -1.59 -1.61 11.46
C ILE A 81 -2.88 -2.22 12.00
N GLY A 82 -3.85 -2.45 11.11
CA GLY A 82 -5.10 -3.12 11.46
C GLY A 82 -4.91 -4.63 11.53
N VAL A 83 -5.39 -5.24 12.62
CA VAL A 83 -5.33 -6.69 12.85
C VAL A 83 -6.74 -7.29 12.95
N ARG A 84 -6.85 -8.60 12.72
CA ARG A 84 -8.04 -9.40 13.00
C ARG A 84 -7.59 -10.62 13.79
N LEU A 85 -7.85 -10.63 15.10
CA LEU A 85 -7.38 -11.70 15.99
C LEU A 85 -7.83 -13.07 15.48
N GLY A 86 -6.90 -14.03 15.42
CA GLY A 86 -7.13 -15.37 14.87
C GLY A 86 -7.19 -15.47 13.34
N LEU A 87 -7.08 -14.36 12.61
CA LEU A 87 -7.06 -14.34 11.14
C LEU A 87 -5.83 -13.65 10.55
N SER A 88 -5.41 -12.53 11.15
CA SER A 88 -4.29 -11.71 10.68
C SER A 88 -3.73 -10.85 11.81
N GLU A 89 -2.60 -11.29 12.39
CA GLU A 89 -2.01 -10.67 13.59
C GLU A 89 -0.79 -9.80 13.30
N HIS A 90 -0.08 -10.00 12.18
CA HIS A 90 1.03 -9.16 11.72
C HIS A 90 2.17 -8.90 12.73
N ILE A 91 2.28 -9.70 13.80
CA ILE A 91 3.24 -9.47 14.89
C ILE A 91 4.68 -9.48 14.37
N LYS A 92 5.04 -10.51 13.58
CA LYS A 92 6.37 -10.61 12.97
C LYS A 92 6.67 -9.42 12.05
N ASP A 93 5.78 -9.15 11.10
CA ASP A 93 5.93 -8.02 10.16
C ASP A 93 6.11 -6.69 10.90
N SER A 94 5.37 -6.49 11.99
CA SER A 94 5.43 -5.27 12.83
C SER A 94 6.78 -5.12 13.54
N ASN A 95 7.39 -6.22 13.99
CA ASN A 95 8.72 -6.19 14.57
C ASN A 95 9.80 -5.92 13.50
N ASP A 96 9.65 -6.51 12.31
CA ASP A 96 10.59 -6.35 11.20
C ASP A 96 10.66 -4.88 10.74
N VAL A 97 9.58 -4.09 10.88
CA VAL A 97 9.55 -2.65 10.58
C VAL A 97 10.63 -1.88 11.34
N PHE A 98 10.87 -2.20 12.61
CA PHE A 98 11.82 -1.47 13.46
C PHE A 98 13.28 -1.77 13.14
N SER A 99 13.54 -2.95 12.57
CA SER A 99 14.91 -3.37 12.18
C SER A 99 15.23 -3.06 10.73
N LEU A 100 14.21 -2.79 9.91
CA LEU A 100 14.38 -2.38 8.52
C LEU A 100 15.01 -0.99 8.44
N ALA A 101 15.91 -0.79 7.48
CA ALA A 101 16.42 0.52 7.09
C ALA A 101 16.38 0.61 5.57
N LEU A 102 15.57 1.53 5.04
CA LEU A 102 15.50 1.78 3.60
C LEU A 102 16.64 2.71 3.21
N ASP A 103 17.44 2.29 2.24
CA ASP A 103 18.50 3.16 1.72
C ASP A 103 17.95 4.14 0.68
N GLN A 104 18.81 5.05 0.24
CA GLN A 104 18.43 6.10 -0.69
C GLN A 104 17.92 5.54 -2.03
N GLU A 105 18.49 4.44 -2.51
CA GLU A 105 18.07 3.78 -3.74
C GLU A 105 16.64 3.21 -3.60
N ASP A 106 16.34 2.57 -2.47
CA ASP A 106 15.01 2.05 -2.19
C ASP A 106 13.98 3.17 -2.13
N MET A 107 14.32 4.26 -1.42
CA MET A 107 13.45 5.42 -1.27
C MET A 107 13.17 6.10 -2.62
N ASP A 108 14.19 6.24 -3.48
CA ASP A 108 14.05 6.88 -4.79
C ASP A 108 13.23 6.01 -5.74
N ARG A 109 13.44 4.69 -5.77
CA ARG A 109 12.61 3.76 -6.56
C ARG A 109 11.14 3.86 -6.20
N ILE A 110 10.81 3.89 -4.90
CA ILE A 110 9.42 4.04 -4.44
C ILE A 110 8.89 5.42 -4.85
N ARG A 111 9.68 6.48 -4.64
CA ARG A 111 9.31 7.86 -4.96
C ARG A 111 9.04 8.08 -6.45
N ASP A 112 9.83 7.46 -7.32
CA ASP A 112 9.68 7.60 -8.78
C ASP A 112 8.35 7.03 -9.28
N ILE A 113 7.87 5.94 -8.67
CA ILE A 113 6.53 5.42 -8.96
C ILE A 113 5.46 6.28 -8.30
N THR A 114 5.64 6.70 -7.05
CA THR A 114 4.59 7.44 -6.34
C THR A 114 4.29 8.81 -6.96
N LYS A 115 5.31 9.46 -7.54
CA LYS A 115 5.18 10.73 -8.28
C LYS A 115 4.37 10.65 -9.58
N LYS A 116 4.21 9.45 -10.17
CA LYS A 116 3.39 9.27 -11.38
C LYS A 116 1.89 9.38 -11.09
N GLY A 117 1.49 9.18 -9.83
CA GLY A 117 0.10 9.27 -9.41
C GLY A 117 -0.36 10.71 -9.22
N LYS A 118 -1.68 10.91 -9.29
CA LYS A 118 -2.34 12.18 -9.06
C LYS A 118 -2.33 12.53 -7.58
N ASP A 119 -2.29 13.84 -7.30
CA ASP A 119 -2.48 14.39 -5.97
C ASP A 119 -3.91 14.11 -5.49
N LEU A 120 -4.04 13.15 -4.57
CA LEU A 120 -5.34 12.75 -4.04
C LEU A 120 -6.01 13.88 -3.28
N GLN A 121 -5.28 14.73 -2.55
CA GLN A 121 -5.88 15.85 -1.83
C GLN A 121 -6.59 16.81 -2.79
N LYS A 122 -5.99 17.07 -3.95
CA LYS A 122 -6.62 17.89 -5.01
C LYS A 122 -7.78 17.17 -5.70
N ALA A 123 -7.71 15.85 -5.86
CA ALA A 123 -8.70 15.08 -6.60
C ALA A 123 -9.97 14.78 -5.79
N ILE A 124 -9.83 14.41 -4.52
CA ILE A 124 -10.94 13.95 -3.66
C ILE A 124 -11.25 14.87 -2.49
N GLY A 125 -10.34 15.77 -2.10
CA GLY A 125 -10.50 16.61 -0.92
C GLY A 125 -9.94 15.95 0.35
N ASP A 126 -10.41 16.42 1.51
CA ASP A 126 -9.95 15.94 2.81
C ASP A 126 -10.59 14.58 3.17
N CYS A 127 -10.05 13.92 4.18
CA CYS A 127 -10.57 12.65 4.69
C CYS A 127 -12.07 12.76 5.01
N GLY A 128 -12.85 11.90 4.37
CA GLY A 128 -14.30 11.85 4.50
C GLY A 128 -15.05 12.61 3.41
N ASP A 129 -14.40 13.50 2.65
CA ASP A 129 -15.03 14.20 1.51
C ASP A 129 -15.46 13.21 0.42
N GLU A 130 -14.80 12.06 0.33
CA GLU A 130 -15.18 10.98 -0.58
C GLU A 130 -16.57 10.40 -0.30
N TYR A 131 -17.15 10.68 0.88
CA TYR A 131 -18.51 10.26 1.26
C TYR A 131 -19.51 11.42 1.27
N ARG A 132 -19.04 12.68 1.28
CA ARG A 132 -19.91 13.86 1.40
C ARG A 132 -20.47 14.33 0.05
N ARG A 133 -19.83 13.93 -1.05
CA ARG A 133 -20.31 14.20 -2.42
C ARG A 133 -21.23 13.05 -2.84
N ALA A 134 -22.47 13.08 -2.34
CA ALA A 134 -23.56 12.22 -2.79
C ALA A 134 -24.18 12.77 -4.09
#